data_AF-A0AA51NFX0-F1
#
_entry.id   AF-A0AA51NFX0-F1
#
_cell.length_a   1.000
_cell.length_b   1.000
_cell.length_c   1.000
_cell.angle_alpha   90.00
_cell.angle_beta   90.00
_cell.angle_gamma   90.00
#
_symmetry.space_group_name_H-M   'P 1'
#
loop_
_entity.id
_entity.type
_entity.pdbx_description
1 polymer ?
#
loop_
_entity_poly.entity_id
_entity_poly.type
_entity_poly.pdbx_seq_one_letter_code
_entity_poly.pdbx_strand_id
1 'polypeptide(L)' 'MLIKVMKKRIITIQKIPHNIKKKIIWCLYKPILLAGYKKISTKYKTPIIELPDKKRVWMLKYEIKYKKKDKYL' A
#
# COMPACT_ATOMS: atom_id res chain seq x y z
N MET A 1 -21.78 -12.04 8.52
CA MET A 1 -20.50 -11.87 7.79
C MET A 1 -19.92 -10.49 8.12
N LEU A 2 -19.02 -10.37 9.10
CA LEU A 2 -18.44 -9.07 9.47
C LEU A 2 -17.36 -8.70 8.45
N ILE A 3 -17.70 -7.85 7.48
CA ILE A 3 -16.72 -7.22 6.61
C ILE A 3 -15.98 -6.20 7.48
N LYS A 4 -14.80 -6.57 7.97
CA LYS A 4 -13.92 -5.66 8.70
C LYS A 4 -13.45 -4.56 7.75
N VAL A 5 -14.17 -3.43 7.72
CA VAL A 5 -13.80 -2.26 6.93
C VAL A 5 -12.48 -1.73 7.47
N MET A 6 -11.39 -1.97 6.72
CA MET A 6 -10.09 -1.41 7.06
C MET A 6 -10.15 0.10 6.90
N LYS A 7 -9.77 0.85 7.96
CA LYS A 7 -9.58 2.30 7.88
C LYS A 7 -8.63 2.59 6.71
N LYS A 8 -9.08 3.38 5.73
CA LYS A 8 -8.27 3.83 4.59
C LYS A 8 -7.04 4.57 5.15
N ARG A 9 -5.86 3.99 4.98
CA ARG A 9 -4.59 4.59 5.37
C ARG A 9 -3.85 5.02 4.12
N ILE A 10 -3.42 6.28 4.09
CA ILE A 10 -2.53 6.77 3.05
C ILE A 10 -1.12 6.24 3.34
N ILE A 11 -0.49 5.72 2.31
CA ILE A 11 0.88 5.21 2.37
C ILE A 11 1.74 5.90 1.32
N THR A 12 3.03 5.91 1.57
CA THR A 12 4.06 6.40 0.65
C THR A 12 4.98 5.25 0.29
N ILE A 13 5.32 5.10 -0.98
CA ILE A 13 6.28 4.09 -1.43
C ILE A 13 7.70 4.62 -1.17
N GLN A 14 8.52 3.85 -0.46
CA GLN A 14 9.92 4.18 -0.18
C GLN A 14 10.87 3.57 -1.21
N LYS A 15 10.63 2.31 -1.58
CA LYS A 15 11.46 1.58 -2.54
C LYS A 15 10.56 0.96 -3.59
N ILE A 16 10.88 1.23 -4.85
CA ILE A 16 10.11 0.75 -5.99
C ILE A 16 10.90 -0.37 -6.66
N PRO A 17 10.37 -1.60 -6.69
CA PRO A 17 10.97 -2.68 -7.47
C PRO A 17 11.04 -2.30 -8.94
N HIS A 18 12.19 -2.57 -9.58
CA HIS A 18 12.47 -2.15 -10.95
C HIS A 18 11.42 -2.67 -11.95
N ASN A 19 10.95 -3.91 -11.76
CA ASN A 19 9.97 -4.57 -12.61
C ASN A 19 8.59 -3.89 -12.63
N ILE A 20 8.19 -3.19 -11.58
CA ILE A 20 6.90 -2.47 -11.50
C ILE A 20 7.06 -0.96 -11.56
N LYS A 21 8.30 -0.44 -11.62
CA LYS A 21 8.61 0.99 -11.66
C LYS A 21 7.81 1.71 -12.73
N LYS A 22 7.85 1.24 -13.97
CA LYS A 22 7.11 1.84 -15.10
C LYS A 22 5.59 1.89 -14.86
N LYS A 23 5.04 0.91 -14.13
CA LYS A 23 3.59 0.82 -13.86
C LYS A 23 3.13 1.75 -12.75
N ILE A 24 3.99 2.07 -11.79
CA ILE A 24 3.62 2.83 -10.59
C ILE A 24 4.22 4.23 -10.53
N ILE A 25 5.17 4.56 -11.41
CA ILE A 25 5.89 5.85 -11.37
C ILE A 25 4.95 7.05 -11.51
N TRP A 26 3.91 6.98 -12.36
CA TRP A 26 2.91 8.05 -12.44
C TRP A 26 2.22 8.24 -11.09
N CYS A 27 1.99 7.16 -10.36
CA CYS A 27 1.15 7.14 -9.15
C CYS A 27 1.88 7.62 -7.90
N LEU A 28 3.21 7.81 -7.95
CA LEU A 28 4.02 8.17 -6.77
C LEU A 28 3.62 9.50 -6.15
N TYR A 29 3.18 10.44 -6.97
CA TYR A 29 2.75 11.77 -6.53
C TYR A 29 1.28 11.82 -6.10
N LYS A 30 0.55 10.72 -6.29
CA LYS A 30 -0.88 10.62 -5.95
C LYS A 30 -1.04 9.88 -4.61
N PRO A 31 -2.11 10.17 -3.84
CA PRO A 31 -2.38 9.44 -2.61
C PRO A 31 -2.64 7.96 -2.93
N ILE A 32 -1.78 7.09 -2.40
CA ILE A 32 -1.93 5.63 -2.50
C ILE A 32 -2.59 5.14 -1.21
N LEU A 33 -3.60 4.29 -1.35
CA LEU A 33 -4.38 3.79 -0.23
C LEU A 33 -3.98 2.35 0.09
N LEU A 34 -3.91 2.03 1.39
CA LEU A 34 -3.85 0.64 1.83
C LEU A 34 -5.23 0.00 1.67
N ALA A 35 -5.32 -0.99 0.79
CA ALA A 35 -6.55 -1.73 0.50
C ALA A 35 -6.72 -2.97 1.39
N GLY A 36 -5.60 -3.55 1.85
CA GLY A 36 -5.64 -4.82 2.56
C GLY A 36 -4.27 -5.43 2.80
N TYR A 37 -4.28 -6.73 3.11
CA TYR A 37 -3.07 -7.54 3.21
C TYR A 37 -3.29 -8.87 2.50
N LYS A 38 -2.31 -9.31 1.70
CA LYS A 38 -2.26 -10.64 1.08
C LYS A 38 -1.41 -11.56 1.95
N LYS A 39 -1.92 -12.74 2.28
CA LYS A 39 -1.11 -13.79 2.93
C LYS A 39 -0.26 -14.47 1.85
N ILE A 40 1.06 -14.46 2.01
CA ILE A 40 2.00 -15.17 1.12
C ILE A 40 2.36 -16.53 1.71
N SER A 41 2.51 -16.59 3.03
CA SER A 41 2.74 -17.84 3.74
C SER A 41 2.10 -17.80 5.12
N THR A 42 2.24 -18.89 5.88
CA THR A 42 1.78 -18.98 7.27
C THR A 42 2.30 -17.83 8.16
N LYS A 43 3.56 -17.40 7.95
CA LYS A 43 4.20 -16.33 8.75
C LYS A 43 4.20 -14.96 8.08
N TYR A 44 4.04 -14.88 6.75
CA TYR A 44 4.24 -13.64 6.01
C TYR A 44 2.95 -13.12 5.35
N LYS A 45 2.68 -11.83 5.60
CA LYS A 45 1.62 -11.06 4.95
C LYS A 45 2.21 -9.81 4.32
N THR A 46 1.74 -9.45 3.15
CA THR A 46 2.16 -8.26 2.41
C THR A 46 1.03 -7.26 2.26
N PRO A 47 1.30 -5.96 2.40
CA PRO A 47 0.32 -4.92 2.13
C PRO A 47 -0.16 -4.96 0.67
N ILE A 48 -1.46 -4.82 0.49
CA ILE A 48 -2.09 -4.55 -0.81
C ILE A 48 -2.39 -3.06 -0.85
N ILE A 49 -1.87 -2.41 -1.89
CA ILE A 49 -2.01 -0.98 -2.15
C ILE A 49 -2.98 -0.80 -3.30
N GLU A 50 -3.91 0.14 -3.18
CA GLU A 50 -4.82 0.55 -4.24
C GLU A 50 -4.28 1.85 -4.84
N LEU A 51 -4.05 1.79 -6.15
CA LEU A 51 -3.58 2.89 -6.96
C LEU A 51 -4.77 3.79 -7.36
N PRO A 52 -4.52 5.03 -7.83
CA PRO A 52 -5.57 5.95 -8.25
C PRO A 52 -6.48 5.43 -9.37
N ASP A 53 -5.99 4.51 -10.19
CA ASP A 53 -6.76 3.84 -11.25
C ASP A 53 -7.54 2.61 -10.73
N LYS A 54 -7.69 2.49 -9.41
CA LYS A 54 -8.30 1.35 -8.70
C LYS A 54 -7.57 0.01 -8.89
N LYS A 55 -6.43 -0.01 -9.60
CA LYS A 55 -5.61 -1.22 -9.68
C LYS A 55 -4.99 -1.51 -8.33
N ARG A 56 -4.83 -2.80 -8.04
CA ARG A 56 -4.25 -3.27 -6.78
C ARG A 56 -2.92 -3.92 -7.02
N VAL A 57 -1.93 -3.50 -6.25
CA VAL A 57 -0.58 -4.07 -6.27
C VAL A 57 -0.25 -4.50 -4.85
N TRP A 58 0.39 -5.65 -4.70
CA TRP A 58 0.91 -6.07 -3.42
C TRP A 58 2.40 -5.73 -3.39
N MET A 59 2.85 -5.19 -2.27
CA MET A 59 4.23 -4.76 -2.07
C MET A 59 4.76 -5.34 -0.76
N LEU A 60 6.07 -5.43 -0.64
CA LEU A 60 6.70 -5.87 0.60
C LEU A 60 6.63 -4.76 1.65
N LYS A 61 6.56 -5.16 2.92
CA LYS A 61 6.40 -4.19 4.03
C LYS A 61 7.52 -3.16 4.08
N TYR A 62 8.73 -3.54 3.67
CA TYR A 62 9.90 -2.65 3.62
C TYR A 62 9.92 -1.73 2.38
N GLU A 63 9.04 -1.94 1.40
CA GLU A 63 8.91 -1.09 0.21
C GLU A 63 7.99 0.11 0.47
N ILE A 64 7.16 0.05 1.52
CA ILE A 64 6.19 1.08 1.86
C ILE A 64 6.43 1.67 3.25
N LYS A 65 6.14 2.96 3.39
CA LYS A 65 6.03 3.65 4.68
C LYS A 65 4.60 4.11 4.88
N TYR A 66 4.05 3.82 6.05
CA TYR A 66 2.76 4.37 6.44
C TYR A 66 2.96 5.83 6.83
N LYS A 67 2.13 6.73 6.30
CA LYS A 67 2.04 8.07 6.87
C LYS A 67 1.50 7.91 8.29
N LYS A 68 2.31 8.25 9.31
CA LYS A 68 1.79 8.45 10.66
C LYS A 68 0.81 9.62 10.54
N LYS A 69 -0.36 9.51 11.19
CA LYS A 69 -1.11 10.74 11.51
C LYS A 69 -0.19 11.52 12.44
N ASP A 70 0.26 12.69 12.02
CA ASP A 70 0.89 13.62 12.95
C ASP A 70 -0.10 13.87 14.08
N LYS A 71 0.36 13.62 15.31
CA LYS A 71 -0.44 13.67 16.54
C LYS A 71 -0.36 15.07 17.17
N TYR A 72 -0.21 16.10 16.34
CA TYR A 72 0.02 17.48 16.77
C TYR A 72 -0.84 18.42 15.92
N LEU A 73 -2.08 18.59 16.35
CA LEU A 73 -2.87 19.82 16.31
C LEU A 73 -3.71 19.81 17.59
#